data_AF-A0A8T5XEN4-F1
#
_entry.id   AF-A0A8T5XEN4-F1
#
_cell.length_a   1.000
_cell.length_b   1.000
_cell.length_c   1.000
_cell.angle_alpha   90.00
_cell.angle_beta   90.00
_cell.angle_gamma   90.00
#
_symmetry.space_group_name_H-M   'P 1'
#
loop_
_entity.id
_entity.type
_entity.pdbx_description
1 polymer ?
#
loop_
_entity_poly.entity_id
_entity_poly.type
_entity_poly.pdbx_seq_one_letter_code
_entity_poly.pdbx_strand_id
1 'polypeptide(L)'
;MKLKYIFLLLVILILISVIGCSSYKNNEKDHIAYISTNINSEYYNTFKDLDLGIIYDFNIKLPNADKSWVNIWVEGYSNGKQIKSSHLTEISCGLYLKKVEEGRFGLGIINPQTENELFFLYGPSVRNETVALRPGETKIIGVYRQGIDSIKNI
;
A
#
# COMPACT_ATOMS: atom_id res chain seq x y z
N MET A 1 43.00 44.39 9.69
CA MET A 1 42.09 44.17 8.53
C MET A 1 42.11 42.73 8.02
N LYS A 2 43.27 42.12 7.71
CA LYS A 2 43.37 40.77 7.12
C LYS A 2 42.69 39.64 7.94
N LEU A 3 42.72 39.69 9.27
CA LEU A 3 42.10 38.67 10.14
C LEU A 3 40.56 38.64 10.07
N LYS A 4 39.92 39.81 9.84
CA LYS A 4 38.45 39.89 9.67
C LYS A 4 38.00 39.25 8.36
N TYR A 5 38.78 39.38 7.29
CA TYR A 5 38.50 38.74 6.00
C TYR A 5 38.73 37.23 6.04
N ILE A 6 39.73 36.78 6.80
CA ILE A 6 39.97 35.33 7.02
C ILE A 6 38.79 34.70 7.78
N PHE A 7 38.30 35.36 8.83
CA PHE A 7 37.14 34.88 9.58
C PHE A 7 35.86 34.87 8.70
N LEU A 8 35.64 35.93 7.92
CA LEU A 8 34.52 36.01 6.98
C LEU A 8 34.55 34.90 5.93
N LEU A 9 35.73 34.59 5.39
CA LEU A 9 35.91 33.53 4.39
C LEU A 9 35.65 32.14 4.98
N LEU A 10 36.01 31.92 6.24
CA LEU A 10 35.79 30.66 6.94
C LEU A 10 34.29 30.43 7.26
N VAL A 11 33.55 31.48 7.60
CA VAL A 11 32.09 31.42 7.78
C VAL A 11 31.36 31.14 6.46
N ILE A 12 31.81 31.75 5.37
CA ILE A 12 31.26 31.50 4.03
C ILE A 12 31.50 30.04 3.61
N LEU A 13 32.69 29.47 3.89
CA LEU A 13 33.00 28.08 3.56
C LEU A 13 32.10 27.07 4.30
N ILE A 14 31.76 27.37 5.55
CA ILE A 14 30.85 26.53 6.36
C ILE A 14 29.42 26.60 5.81
N LEU A 15 28.96 27.77 5.37
CA LEU A 15 27.61 27.95 4.83
C LEU A 15 27.38 27.18 3.51
N ILE A 16 28.41 27.00 2.67
CA ILE A 16 28.30 26.27 1.40
C ILE A 16 28.18 24.75 1.64
N SER A 17 28.70 24.25 2.77
CA SER A 17 28.68 22.82 3.11
C SER A 17 27.29 22.29 3.50
N VAL A 18 26.33 23.17 3.81
CA VAL A 18 24.98 22.79 4.26
C VAL A 18 23.99 22.63 3.08
N ILE A 19 24.40 22.98 1.86
CA ILE A 19 23.59 22.78 0.64
C ILE A 19 23.84 21.38 0.07
N GLY A 20 23.74 20.37 0.93
CA GLY A 20 23.72 18.97 0.53
C GLY A 20 22.31 18.60 0.08
N CYS A 21 21.99 18.85 -1.19
CA CYS A 21 20.76 18.32 -1.78
C CYS A 21 20.94 16.81 -1.95
N SER A 22 20.41 16.01 -1.01
CA SER A 22 20.29 14.57 -1.20
C SER A 22 19.26 14.35 -2.32
N SER A 23 19.74 14.24 -3.55
CA SER A 23 18.90 13.75 -4.64
C SER A 23 18.58 12.29 -4.33
N TYR A 24 17.44 12.07 -3.68
CA TYR A 24 16.85 10.75 -3.50
C TYR A 24 16.53 10.21 -4.90
N LYS A 25 17.50 9.50 -5.47
CA LYS A 25 17.29 8.73 -6.70
C LYS A 25 16.32 7.61 -6.34
N ASN A 26 15.04 7.86 -6.59
CA ASN A 26 14.01 6.83 -6.62
C ASN A 26 14.38 5.88 -7.76
N ASN A 27 15.17 4.86 -7.46
CA ASN A 27 15.43 3.81 -8.41
C ASN A 27 14.14 2.99 -8.49
N GLU A 28 13.60 2.82 -9.70
CA GLU A 28 12.43 1.97 -10.01
C GLU A 28 12.49 0.55 -9.41
N LYS A 29 13.66 0.13 -8.94
CA LYS A 29 13.92 -1.17 -8.29
C LYS A 29 13.46 -1.26 -6.82
N ASP A 30 13.09 -0.15 -6.18
CA ASP A 30 12.79 -0.12 -4.74
C ASP A 30 11.30 -0.27 -4.38
N HIS A 31 10.39 -0.13 -5.36
CA HIS A 31 8.95 -0.27 -5.08
C HIS A 31 8.56 -1.74 -4.90
N ILE A 32 7.75 -2.02 -3.88
CA ILE A 32 7.32 -3.37 -3.50
C ILE A 32 6.11 -3.86 -4.29
N ALA A 33 5.29 -2.91 -4.75
CA ALA A 33 4.13 -3.10 -5.58
C ALA A 33 3.76 -1.76 -6.21
N TYR A 34 3.11 -1.81 -7.37
CA TYR A 34 2.39 -0.68 -7.96
C TYR A 34 0.91 -1.01 -7.95
N ILE A 35 0.08 -0.08 -7.48
CA ILE A 35 -1.37 -0.21 -7.45
C ILE A 35 -1.96 0.98 -8.19
N SER A 36 -2.90 0.70 -9.10
CA SER A 36 -3.64 1.73 -9.83
C SER A 36 -5.12 1.40 -9.85
N THR A 37 -5.98 2.43 -9.83
CA THR A 37 -7.43 2.24 -9.86
C THR A 37 -7.90 1.75 -11.23
N ASN A 38 -8.92 0.90 -11.23
CA ASN A 38 -9.62 0.45 -12.42
C ASN A 38 -11.10 0.85 -12.34
N ILE A 39 -11.37 2.13 -12.61
CA ILE A 39 -12.61 2.82 -12.25
C ILE A 39 -13.82 2.33 -13.09
N ASN A 40 -13.58 1.78 -14.28
CA ASN A 40 -14.63 1.31 -15.22
C ASN A 40 -14.50 -0.19 -15.48
N SER A 41 -14.14 -0.97 -14.47
CA SER A 41 -13.94 -2.40 -14.65
C SER A 41 -15.26 -3.14 -14.89
N GLU A 42 -15.20 -4.25 -15.63
CA GLU A 42 -16.35 -5.15 -15.80
C GLU A 42 -16.89 -5.65 -14.45
N TYR A 43 -16.03 -5.74 -13.43
CA TYR A 43 -16.42 -6.15 -12.08
C TYR A 43 -17.24 -5.06 -11.40
N TYR A 44 -16.82 -3.80 -11.54
CA TYR A 44 -17.60 -2.66 -11.06
C TYR A 44 -18.99 -2.63 -11.70
N ASN A 45 -19.06 -2.78 -13.02
CA ASN A 45 -20.34 -2.81 -13.73
C ASN A 45 -21.20 -3.99 -13.26
N THR A 46 -20.63 -5.19 -13.14
CA THR A 46 -21.36 -6.38 -12.67
C THR A 46 -21.90 -6.19 -11.25
N PHE A 47 -21.10 -5.69 -10.32
CA PHE A 47 -21.54 -5.45 -8.93
C PHE A 47 -22.67 -4.42 -8.85
N LYS A 48 -22.57 -3.37 -9.68
CA LYS A 48 -23.58 -2.33 -9.79
C LYS A 48 -24.87 -2.86 -10.41
N ASP A 49 -24.77 -3.60 -11.51
CA ASP A 49 -25.92 -4.10 -12.27
C ASP A 49 -26.70 -5.17 -11.50
N LEU A 50 -26.01 -5.95 -10.66
CA LEU A 50 -26.60 -7.00 -9.82
C LEU A 50 -26.93 -6.55 -8.38
N ASP A 51 -26.67 -5.29 -8.04
CA ASP A 51 -26.86 -4.73 -6.68
C ASP A 51 -26.20 -5.57 -5.56
N LEU A 52 -24.96 -6.02 -5.80
CA LEU A 52 -24.23 -6.91 -4.88
C LEU A 52 -23.46 -6.14 -3.80
N GLY A 53 -23.43 -4.81 -3.87
CA GLY A 53 -22.70 -3.93 -2.97
C GLY A 53 -21.69 -3.05 -3.71
N ILE A 54 -20.59 -2.72 -3.02
CA ILE A 54 -19.55 -1.81 -3.53
C ILE A 54 -18.30 -2.61 -3.84
N ILE A 55 -17.67 -2.35 -4.98
CA ILE A 55 -16.38 -2.93 -5.33
C ILE A 55 -15.40 -1.84 -5.76
N TYR A 56 -14.20 -1.91 -5.22
CA TYR A 56 -13.05 -1.13 -5.64
C TYR A 56 -12.09 -2.09 -6.34
N ASP A 57 -11.94 -1.92 -7.65
CA ASP A 57 -11.05 -2.73 -8.48
C ASP A 57 -9.76 -1.97 -8.79
N PHE A 58 -8.65 -2.69 -8.75
CA PHE A 58 -7.31 -2.17 -8.94
C PHE A 58 -6.49 -3.10 -9.81
N ASN A 59 -5.56 -2.52 -10.56
CA ASN A 59 -4.48 -3.26 -11.18
C ASN A 59 -3.28 -3.25 -10.24
N ILE A 60 -2.68 -4.42 -10.02
CA ILE A 60 -1.48 -4.59 -9.23
C ILE A 60 -0.33 -5.10 -10.10
N LYS A 61 0.87 -4.56 -9.85
CA LYS A 61 2.13 -5.04 -10.41
C LYS A 61 3.13 -5.30 -9.29
N LEU A 62 3.65 -6.51 -9.23
CA LEU A 62 4.62 -6.96 -8.25
C LEU A 62 6.00 -7.11 -8.90
N PRO A 63 6.90 -6.12 -8.76
CA PRO A 63 8.30 -6.30 -9.15
C PRO A 63 8.99 -7.23 -8.14
N ASN A 64 9.64 -8.29 -8.63
CA ASN A 64 10.26 -9.36 -7.82
C ASN A 64 9.23 -10.30 -7.15
N ALA A 65 8.17 -10.63 -7.88
CA ALA A 65 7.13 -11.57 -7.47
C ALA A 65 7.66 -12.97 -7.16
N ASP A 66 8.82 -13.35 -7.72
CA ASP A 66 9.53 -14.61 -7.49
C ASP A 66 10.30 -14.68 -6.17
N LYS A 67 10.54 -13.54 -5.53
CA LYS A 67 11.46 -13.42 -4.38
C LYS A 67 10.83 -12.82 -3.13
N SER A 68 9.56 -12.42 -3.20
CA SER A 68 8.91 -11.82 -2.05
C SER A 68 7.44 -12.19 -1.92
N TRP A 69 6.99 -12.14 -0.67
CA TRP A 69 5.59 -12.04 -0.31
C TRP A 69 5.20 -10.57 -0.17
N VAL A 70 3.98 -10.25 -0.57
CA VAL A 70 3.34 -8.97 -0.37
C VAL A 70 2.04 -9.22 0.36
N ASN A 71 1.90 -8.55 1.50
CA ASN A 71 0.70 -8.55 2.30
C ASN A 71 -0.08 -7.27 2.02
N ILE A 72 -1.35 -7.43 1.72
CA ILE A 72 -2.27 -6.33 1.44
C ILE A 72 -3.44 -6.49 2.39
N TRP A 73 -3.69 -5.46 3.20
CA TRP A 73 -4.80 -5.49 4.15
C TRP A 73 -5.61 -4.19 4.10
N VAL A 74 -6.81 -4.28 4.65
CA VAL A 74 -7.73 -3.16 4.76
C VAL A 74 -7.76 -2.71 6.21
N GLU A 75 -7.62 -1.40 6.42
CA GLU A 75 -7.72 -0.77 7.73
C GLU A 75 -9.00 0.05 7.88
N GLY A 76 -9.71 -0.14 8.99
CA GLY A 76 -10.89 0.61 9.39
C GLY A 76 -10.58 1.80 10.30
N TYR A 77 -11.19 2.94 9.98
CA TYR A 77 -11.14 4.19 10.73
C TYR A 77 -12.55 4.77 10.94
N SER A 78 -12.79 5.45 12.05
CA SER A 78 -14.00 6.22 12.30
C SER A 78 -13.62 7.56 12.91
N ASN A 79 -14.14 8.66 12.35
CA ASN A 79 -13.80 10.03 12.77
C ASN A 79 -12.29 10.31 12.81
N GLY A 80 -11.56 9.81 11.80
CA GLY A 80 -10.10 9.95 11.70
C GLY A 80 -9.29 9.12 12.71
N LYS A 81 -9.94 8.26 13.51
CA LYS A 81 -9.27 7.36 14.46
C LYS A 81 -9.46 5.91 14.04
N GLN A 82 -8.40 5.13 14.19
CA GLN A 82 -8.44 3.70 13.92
C GLN A 82 -9.45 3.00 14.87
N ILE A 83 -10.28 2.11 14.33
CA ILE A 83 -11.28 1.37 15.14
C ILE A 83 -10.62 0.23 15.94
N LYS A 84 -11.30 -0.30 16.96
CA LYS A 84 -10.74 -1.33 17.86
C LYS A 84 -10.34 -2.63 17.13
N SER A 85 -11.02 -2.96 16.03
CA SER A 85 -10.67 -4.08 15.13
C SER A 85 -10.38 -3.55 13.75
N SER A 86 -9.31 -2.74 13.62
CA SER A 86 -9.03 -2.02 12.39
C SER A 86 -8.48 -2.88 11.28
N HIS A 87 -7.84 -4.01 11.56
CA HIS A 87 -7.46 -4.95 10.51
C HIS A 87 -8.71 -5.72 10.06
N LEU A 88 -9.24 -5.39 8.88
CA LEU A 88 -10.56 -5.86 8.43
C LEU A 88 -10.47 -7.15 7.63
N THR A 89 -9.46 -7.25 6.78
CA THR A 89 -9.20 -8.40 5.92
C THR A 89 -7.82 -8.23 5.31
N GLU A 90 -7.16 -9.34 5.00
CA GLU A 90 -5.82 -9.39 4.42
C GLU A 90 -5.74 -10.49 3.38
N ILE A 91 -4.89 -10.26 2.39
CA ILE A 91 -4.40 -11.29 1.48
C ILE A 91 -2.88 -11.23 1.39
N SER A 92 -2.29 -12.40 1.21
CA SER A 92 -0.87 -12.54 0.90
C SER A 92 -0.69 -13.13 -0.49
N CYS A 93 0.18 -12.52 -1.28
CA CYS A 93 0.54 -13.00 -2.62
C CYS A 93 2.04 -12.89 -2.86
N GLY A 94 2.63 -13.82 -3.60
CA GLY A 94 4.07 -13.87 -3.81
C GLY A 94 4.58 -15.24 -4.22
N LEU A 95 5.90 -15.36 -4.32
CA LEU A 95 6.62 -16.57 -4.76
C LEU A 95 6.13 -17.13 -6.11
N TYR A 96 5.84 -16.23 -7.05
CA TYR A 96 5.47 -16.59 -8.41
C TYR A 96 6.66 -17.16 -9.19
N LEU A 97 6.40 -18.01 -10.19
CA LEU A 97 7.47 -18.50 -11.07
C LEU A 97 8.13 -17.38 -11.89
N LYS A 98 7.41 -16.28 -12.10
CA LYS A 98 7.87 -15.12 -12.87
C LYS A 98 8.41 -14.04 -11.94
N LYS A 99 9.44 -13.34 -12.40
CA LYS A 99 10.03 -12.20 -11.70
C LYS A 99 9.07 -11.01 -11.55
N VAL A 100 8.20 -10.80 -12.51
CA VAL A 100 7.17 -9.75 -12.48
C VAL A 100 5.83 -10.45 -12.66
N GLU A 101 4.91 -10.16 -11.74
CA GLU A 101 3.53 -10.61 -11.84
C GLU A 101 2.62 -9.38 -11.90
N GLU A 102 1.63 -9.43 -12.78
CA GLU A 102 0.61 -8.40 -12.94
C GLU A 102 -0.76 -9.06 -12.82
N GLY A 103 -1.70 -8.38 -12.19
CA GLY A 103 -3.01 -8.95 -11.96
C GLY A 103 -4.03 -7.93 -11.48
N ARG A 104 -5.24 -8.44 -11.23
CA ARG A 104 -6.34 -7.66 -10.66
C ARG A 104 -6.46 -7.95 -9.19
N PHE A 105 -6.66 -6.90 -8.42
CA PHE A 105 -6.86 -6.94 -6.98
C PHE A 105 -8.02 -6.03 -6.65
N GLY A 106 -8.84 -6.38 -5.66
CA GLY A 106 -9.86 -5.46 -5.22
C GLY A 106 -10.46 -5.75 -3.87
N LEU A 107 -11.18 -4.75 -3.40
CA LEU A 107 -11.93 -4.75 -2.16
C LEU A 107 -13.42 -4.74 -2.49
N GLY A 108 -14.15 -5.73 -2.02
CA GLY A 108 -15.59 -5.75 -2.06
C GLY A 108 -16.20 -5.52 -0.68
N ILE A 109 -17.34 -4.82 -0.67
CA ILE A 109 -18.17 -4.54 0.50
C ILE A 109 -19.58 -5.02 0.19
N ILE A 110 -20.04 -6.03 0.92
CA ILE A 110 -21.41 -6.56 0.81
C ILE A 110 -22.24 -5.98 1.94
N ASN A 111 -23.51 -5.65 1.65
CA ASN A 111 -24.46 -5.04 2.58
C ASN A 111 -23.97 -3.73 3.24
N PRO A 112 -23.42 -2.76 2.48
CA PRO A 112 -22.77 -1.54 3.01
C PRO A 112 -23.69 -0.57 3.77
N GLN A 113 -24.98 -0.88 3.89
CA GLN A 113 -25.97 -0.05 4.58
C GLN A 113 -26.55 -0.75 5.81
N THR A 114 -25.98 -1.89 6.21
CA THR A 114 -26.51 -2.71 7.31
C THR A 114 -25.46 -2.92 8.39
N GLU A 115 -25.89 -3.35 9.57
CA GLU A 115 -24.97 -3.64 10.68
C GLU A 115 -24.03 -4.85 10.45
N ASN A 116 -24.20 -5.56 9.33
CA ASN A 116 -23.44 -6.76 8.97
C ASN A 116 -22.71 -6.54 7.63
N GLU A 117 -21.92 -5.46 7.54
CA GLU A 117 -21.05 -5.21 6.40
C GLU A 117 -19.98 -6.31 6.33
N LEU A 118 -19.81 -6.90 5.14
CA LEU A 118 -18.79 -7.91 4.89
C LEU A 118 -17.71 -7.35 3.97
N PHE A 119 -16.47 -7.44 4.42
CA PHE A 119 -15.29 -7.06 3.65
C PHE A 119 -14.63 -8.30 3.10
N PHE A 120 -14.29 -8.26 1.81
CA PHE A 120 -13.46 -9.29 1.23
C PHE A 120 -12.45 -8.66 0.27
N LEU A 121 -11.27 -9.25 0.26
CA LEU A 121 -10.25 -9.00 -0.75
C LEU A 121 -10.26 -10.12 -1.78
N TYR A 122 -10.02 -9.77 -3.04
CA TYR A 122 -9.74 -10.72 -4.10
C TYR A 122 -8.46 -10.33 -4.82
N GLY A 123 -7.77 -11.32 -5.39
CA GLY A 123 -6.50 -11.11 -6.05
C GLY A 123 -6.02 -12.39 -6.75
N PRO A 124 -4.87 -12.34 -7.43
CA PRO A 124 -4.25 -13.52 -8.01
C PRO A 124 -3.69 -14.43 -6.90
N SER A 125 -3.97 -15.74 -6.99
CA SER A 125 -3.41 -16.81 -6.15
C SER A 125 -3.49 -16.57 -4.64
N VAL A 126 -4.71 -16.44 -4.11
CA VAL A 126 -4.97 -15.95 -2.75
C VAL A 126 -5.29 -17.07 -1.75
N ARG A 127 -4.85 -16.90 -0.50
CA ARG A 127 -5.45 -17.52 0.72
C ARG A 127 -6.20 -16.41 1.48
N ASN A 128 -7.46 -16.65 1.84
CA ASN A 128 -8.34 -15.66 2.48
C ASN A 128 -8.61 -15.98 3.96
N GLU A 129 -8.61 -14.94 4.80
CA GLU A 129 -9.31 -14.89 6.09
C GLU A 129 -10.30 -13.71 6.07
N THR A 130 -11.53 -13.91 6.56
CA THR A 130 -12.64 -12.95 6.41
C THR A 130 -13.20 -12.52 7.77
N VAL A 131 -13.49 -11.22 7.97
CA VAL A 131 -14.07 -10.66 9.21
C VAL A 131 -15.16 -9.62 8.87
N ALA A 132 -16.27 -9.59 9.64
CA ALA A 132 -17.45 -8.72 9.44
C ALA A 132 -17.42 -7.45 10.32
N LEU A 133 -18.09 -6.35 9.93
CA LEU A 133 -18.18 -5.08 10.69
C LEU A 133 -19.51 -4.30 10.54
N ARG A 134 -19.61 -3.15 11.23
CA ARG A 134 -20.80 -2.29 11.46
C ARG A 134 -20.72 -0.92 10.73
N PRO A 135 -21.83 -0.16 10.61
CA PRO A 135 -21.94 1.01 9.73
C PRO A 135 -21.25 2.25 10.29
N GLY A 136 -20.67 3.08 9.41
CA GLY A 136 -20.14 4.42 9.74
C GLY A 136 -18.60 4.55 9.75
N GLU A 137 -17.88 3.65 9.09
CA GLU A 137 -16.42 3.59 9.10
C GLU A 137 -15.79 4.00 7.75
N THR A 138 -14.79 4.89 7.79
CA THR A 138 -13.88 5.27 6.69
C THR A 138 -12.72 4.29 6.59
N LYS A 139 -12.28 3.88 5.40
CA LYS A 139 -11.30 2.77 5.24
C LYS A 139 -10.08 3.16 4.42
N ILE A 140 -8.90 2.68 4.82
CA ILE A 140 -7.60 2.91 4.18
C ILE A 140 -7.04 1.55 3.73
N ILE A 141 -6.45 1.48 2.54
CA ILE A 141 -5.74 0.27 2.06
C ILE A 141 -4.26 0.44 2.42
N GLY A 142 -3.74 -0.49 3.23
CA GLY A 142 -2.32 -0.57 3.59
C GLY A 142 -1.61 -1.66 2.79
N VAL A 143 -0.34 -1.40 2.41
CA VAL A 143 0.53 -2.38 1.73
C VAL A 143 1.87 -2.44 2.46
N TYR A 144 2.30 -3.66 2.82
CA TYR A 144 3.54 -3.94 3.55
C TYR A 144 4.24 -5.12 2.88
N ARG A 145 5.58 -5.04 2.81
CA ARG A 145 6.44 -6.12 2.32
C ARG A 145 7.36 -6.55 3.45
N GLN A 146 7.41 -7.86 3.69
CA GLN A 146 8.45 -8.46 4.52
C GLN A 146 9.46 -9.15 3.60
N GLY A 147 10.71 -8.68 3.61
CA GLY A 147 11.81 -9.29 2.85
C GLY A 147 12.44 -10.46 3.60
N ILE A 148 12.83 -11.52 2.89
CA ILE A 148 13.52 -12.70 3.48
C ILE A 148 14.89 -12.31 4.09
N ASP A 149 15.57 -11.28 3.55
CA ASP A 149 16.84 -10.78 4.09
C ASP A 149 16.71 -10.01 5.40
N SER A 150 15.48 -9.71 5.86
CA SER A 150 15.22 -9.12 7.19
C SER A 150 15.41 -10.14 8.32
N ILE A 151 15.58 -11.42 7.98
CA ILE A 151 15.93 -12.50 8.89
C ILE A 151 17.43 -12.82 8.73
N LYS A 152 18.28 -11.84 9.03
CA LYS A 152 19.68 -12.10 9.39
C LYS A 152 19.95 -11.53 10.78
N ASN A 153 19.71 -12.41 11.76
CA ASN A 153 20.29 -12.53 13.09
C ASN A 153 20.27 -11.33 14.04
N ILE A 154 19.47 -11.50 15.10
CA ILE A 154 19.83 -11.17 16.49
C ILE A 154 21.11 -11.92 16.86
#